data_AF-A0A955H588-F1
#
_entry.id   AF-A0A955H588-F1
#
_cell.length_a   1.000
_cell.length_b   1.000
_cell.length_c   1.000
_cell.angle_alpha   90.00
_cell.angle_beta   90.00
_cell.angle_gamma   90.00
#
_symmetry.space_group_name_H-M   'P 1'
#
loop_
_entity.id
_entity.type
_entity.pdbx_description
1 polymer ?
#
loop_
_entity_poly.entity_id
_entity_poly.type
_entity_poly.pdbx_seq_one_letter_code
_entity_poly.pdbx_strand_id
1 'polypeptide(L)'
;MKNKKNFFGISLFFLLFMYSLSIFEVGTKIYEFRSTYGAAFMDSLEFLSLSIITTSIILLFFNNQIFKLWLNKFMIWFVPISLVLIAMGSVEVNYGWPTRTSMAIGMGVVMVVTTLVFALVQRFYFKVR
;
A
#
# COMPACT_ATOMS: atom_id res chain seq x y z
N MET A 1 -5.09 21.26 2.70
CA MET A 1 -3.82 21.13 1.99
C MET A 1 -2.71 20.53 2.86
N LYS A 2 -2.49 21.01 4.11
CA LYS A 2 -1.47 20.50 5.04
C LYS A 2 -1.54 18.97 5.27
N ASN A 3 -2.72 18.44 5.57
CA ASN A 3 -2.89 16.99 5.84
C ASN A 3 -2.54 16.09 4.65
N LYS A 4 -2.83 16.53 3.41
CA LYS A 4 -2.49 15.77 2.19
C LYS A 4 -0.99 15.72 1.94
N LYS A 5 -0.31 16.86 2.12
CA LYS A 5 1.15 16.95 1.99
C LYS A 5 1.86 16.12 3.07
N ASN A 6 1.36 16.15 4.30
CA ASN A 6 1.89 15.32 5.38
C ASN A 6 1.70 13.83 5.07
N PHE A 7 0.51 13.43 4.59
CA PHE A 7 0.26 12.05 4.20
C PHE A 7 1.19 11.58 3.09
N PHE A 8 1.36 12.38 2.03
CA PHE A 8 2.33 12.11 0.97
C PHE A 8 3.77 11.98 1.51
N GLY A 9 4.20 12.90 2.38
CA GLY A 9 5.53 12.84 3.00
C GLY A 9 5.75 11.59 3.83
N ILE A 10 4.74 11.16 4.61
CA ILE A 10 4.78 9.90 5.38
C ILE A 10 4.83 8.70 4.44
N SER A 11 4.02 8.68 3.36
CA SER A 11 4.05 7.61 2.36
C SER A 11 5.42 7.51 1.69
N LEU A 12 6.03 8.64 1.37
CA LEU A 12 7.34 8.69 0.71
C LEU A 12 8.44 8.21 1.67
N PHE A 13 8.42 8.67 2.92
CA PHE A 13 9.34 8.21 3.94
C PHE A 13 9.22 6.69 4.16
N PHE A 14 8.00 6.18 4.24
CA PHE A 14 7.75 4.76 4.40
C PHE A 14 8.27 3.93 3.22
N LEU A 15 8.04 4.38 1.98
CA LEU A 15 8.60 3.75 0.78
C LEU A 15 10.14 3.73 0.84
N LEU A 16 10.77 4.87 1.12
CA LEU A 16 12.22 4.98 1.19
C LEU A 16 12.82 4.11 2.31
N PHE A 17 12.11 3.99 3.43
CA PHE A 17 12.49 3.10 4.52
C PHE A 17 12.38 1.63 4.13
N MET A 18 11.28 1.22 3.48
CA MET A 18 11.14 -0.15 3.00
C MET A 18 12.20 -0.50 1.94
N TYR A 19 12.50 0.45 1.05
CA TYR A 19 13.52 0.29 0.02
C TYR A 19 14.94 0.28 0.60
N SER A 20 15.24 1.07 1.63
CA SER A 20 16.56 1.01 2.28
C SER A 20 16.79 -0.34 2.97
N LEU A 21 15.73 -0.95 3.51
CA LEU A 21 15.78 -2.31 4.06
C LEU A 21 16.04 -3.39 2.99
N SER A 22 15.68 -3.15 1.73
CA SER A 22 15.90 -4.11 0.63
C SER A 22 17.30 -4.04 0.02
N ILE A 23 18.04 -2.94 0.22
CA ILE A 23 19.39 -2.70 -0.34
C ILE A 23 20.51 -3.39 0.48
N PHE A 24 20.25 -3.88 1.69
CA PHE A 24 21.30 -4.49 2.51
C PHE A 24 21.85 -5.79 1.90
N GLU A 25 23.18 -5.87 1.80
CA GLU A 25 23.92 -6.97 1.19
C GLU A 25 23.97 -8.25 2.05
N VAL A 26 24.28 -9.36 1.36
CA VAL A 26 24.53 -10.70 1.91
C VAL A 26 25.59 -10.63 3.02
N GLY A 27 25.27 -11.18 4.20
CA GLY A 27 26.18 -11.20 5.37
C GLY A 27 25.86 -10.16 6.45
N THR A 28 24.87 -9.29 6.24
CA THR A 28 24.29 -8.47 7.31
C THR A 28 23.21 -9.24 8.08
N LYS A 29 23.07 -8.99 9.39
CA LYS A 29 21.98 -9.57 10.21
C LYS A 29 20.57 -9.29 9.64
N ILE A 30 20.43 -8.20 8.88
CA ILE A 30 19.18 -7.80 8.21
C ILE A 30 18.92 -8.70 6.99
N TYR A 31 19.94 -9.01 6.21
CA TYR A 31 19.84 -9.97 5.12
C TYR A 31 19.51 -11.38 5.64
N GLU A 32 20.18 -11.83 6.69
CA GLU A 32 19.88 -13.12 7.34
C GLU A 32 18.47 -13.15 7.91
N PHE A 33 17.98 -12.04 8.48
CA PHE A 33 16.58 -11.93 8.92
C PHE A 33 15.60 -12.05 7.73
N ARG A 34 15.90 -11.40 6.60
CA ARG A 34 15.06 -11.46 5.39
C ARG A 34 15.06 -12.86 4.77
N SER A 35 16.22 -13.51 4.69
CA SER A 35 16.34 -14.88 4.14
C SER A 35 15.73 -15.92 5.08
N THR A 36 15.84 -15.74 6.40
CA THR A 36 15.41 -16.74 7.40
C THR A 36 13.93 -16.58 7.79
N TYR A 37 13.39 -15.36 7.82
CA TYR A 37 12.08 -15.10 8.43
C TYR A 37 11.01 -14.49 7.52
N GLY A 38 11.32 -13.98 6.31
CA GLY A 38 10.23 -13.50 5.45
C GLY A 38 10.59 -12.58 4.30
N ALA A 39 11.30 -13.09 3.30
CA ALA A 39 11.41 -12.41 2.00
C ALA A 39 10.01 -12.07 1.44
N ALA A 40 9.08 -13.04 1.44
CA ALA A 40 7.70 -12.83 0.99
C ALA A 40 6.95 -11.75 1.80
N PHE A 41 7.23 -11.60 3.10
CA PHE A 41 6.61 -10.57 3.93
C PHE A 41 7.20 -9.19 3.66
N MET A 42 8.53 -9.09 3.54
CA MET A 42 9.22 -7.85 3.21
C MET A 42 8.83 -7.34 1.82
N ASP A 43 8.79 -8.22 0.83
CA ASP A 43 8.37 -7.90 -0.54
C ASP A 43 6.90 -7.44 -0.55
N SER A 44 6.03 -8.10 0.22
CA SER A 44 4.63 -7.68 0.37
C SER A 44 4.49 -6.27 0.94
N LEU A 45 5.29 -5.93 1.95
CA LEU A 45 5.31 -4.58 2.54
C LEU A 45 5.85 -3.54 1.55
N GLU A 46 6.84 -3.89 0.74
CA GLU A 46 7.36 -3.03 -0.32
C GLU A 46 6.26 -2.71 -1.35
N PHE A 47 5.55 -3.72 -1.86
CA PHE A 47 4.43 -3.52 -2.78
C PHE A 47 3.28 -2.73 -2.16
N LEU A 48 2.98 -2.95 -0.88
CA LEU A 48 1.98 -2.17 -0.16
C LEU A 48 2.40 -0.70 -0.04
N SER A 49 3.68 -0.42 0.26
CA SER A 49 4.22 0.93 0.32
C SER A 49 4.16 1.66 -1.03
N LEU A 50 4.48 0.96 -2.13
CA LEU A 50 4.35 1.45 -3.50
C LEU A 50 2.89 1.79 -3.86
N SER A 51 1.96 0.99 -3.40
CA SER A 51 0.54 1.22 -3.65
C SER A 51 0.05 2.45 -2.87
N ILE A 52 0.49 2.62 -1.62
CA ILE A 52 0.16 3.78 -0.79
C ILE A 52 0.69 5.07 -1.41
N ILE A 53 1.95 5.10 -1.85
CA ILE A 53 2.52 6.31 -2.47
C ILE A 53 1.81 6.67 -3.78
N THR A 54 1.51 5.68 -4.63
CA THR A 54 0.76 5.88 -5.87
C THR A 54 -0.61 6.49 -5.58
N THR A 55 -1.29 5.95 -4.57
CA THR A 55 -2.59 6.43 -4.13
C THR A 55 -2.52 7.85 -3.56
N SER A 56 -1.49 8.15 -2.77
CA SER A 56 -1.19 9.50 -2.27
C SER A 56 -0.98 10.50 -3.41
N ILE A 57 -0.24 10.13 -4.45
CA ILE A 57 -0.02 10.96 -5.64
C ILE A 57 -1.35 11.29 -6.33
N ILE A 58 -2.20 10.28 -6.55
CA ILE A 58 -3.53 10.49 -7.15
C ILE A 58 -4.34 11.49 -6.31
N LEU A 59 -4.41 11.29 -5.00
CA LEU A 59 -5.22 12.11 -4.09
C LEU A 59 -4.71 13.55 -3.93
N LEU A 60 -3.44 13.85 -4.25
CA LEU A 60 -2.93 15.22 -4.23
C LEU A 60 -3.73 16.14 -5.16
N PHE A 61 -4.16 15.63 -6.32
CA PHE A 61 -4.88 16.37 -7.35
C PHE A 61 -6.37 16.62 -7.03
N PHE A 62 -6.94 15.96 -6.02
CA PHE A 62 -8.36 16.10 -5.65
C PHE A 62 -8.54 16.98 -4.41
N ASN A 63 -9.75 17.49 -4.14
CA ASN A 63 -9.95 18.37 -2.99
C ASN A 63 -9.70 17.64 -1.65
N ASN A 64 -9.34 18.44 -0.64
CA ASN A 64 -9.14 18.04 0.74
C ASN A 64 -10.36 17.32 1.35
N GLN A 65 -11.59 17.61 0.91
CA GLN A 65 -12.79 16.90 1.35
C GLN A 65 -12.81 15.46 0.85
N ILE A 66 -12.50 15.23 -0.43
CA ILE A 66 -12.40 13.89 -1.03
C ILE A 66 -11.34 13.06 -0.30
N PHE A 67 -10.19 13.67 -0.01
CA PHE A 67 -9.14 13.02 0.77
C PHE A 67 -9.59 12.61 2.19
N LYS A 68 -10.29 13.50 2.91
CA LYS A 68 -10.83 13.17 4.25
C LYS A 68 -11.84 12.03 4.18
N LEU A 69 -12.73 12.04 3.18
CA LEU A 69 -13.72 10.98 2.99
C LEU A 69 -13.04 9.65 2.66
N TRP A 70 -12.02 9.67 1.80
CA TRP A 70 -11.24 8.48 1.46
C TRP A 70 -10.53 7.89 2.69
N LEU A 71 -9.88 8.73 3.51
CA LEU A 71 -9.24 8.27 4.74
C LEU A 71 -10.25 7.63 5.72
N ASN A 72 -11.36 8.33 5.98
CA ASN A 72 -12.31 7.93 7.01
C ASN A 72 -13.21 6.76 6.59
N LYS A 73 -13.51 6.61 5.29
CA LYS A 73 -14.44 5.59 4.82
C LYS A 73 -13.77 4.42 4.12
N PHE A 74 -12.64 4.65 3.45
CA PHE A 74 -11.97 3.61 2.68
C PHE A 74 -10.76 3.06 3.44
N MET A 75 -9.79 3.90 3.80
CA MET A 75 -8.53 3.41 4.40
C MET A 75 -8.71 2.69 5.73
N ILE A 76 -9.60 3.17 6.60
CA ILE A 76 -9.80 2.58 7.93
C ILE A 76 -10.24 1.11 7.86
N TRP A 77 -10.94 0.73 6.80
CA TRP A 77 -11.39 -0.65 6.58
C TRP A 77 -10.45 -1.42 5.65
N PHE A 78 -9.96 -0.75 4.61
CA PHE A 78 -9.13 -1.38 3.59
C PHE A 78 -7.80 -1.87 4.14
N VAL A 79 -7.12 -1.07 4.98
CA VAL A 79 -5.79 -1.45 5.51
C VAL A 79 -5.87 -2.71 6.37
N PRO A 80 -6.74 -2.81 7.40
CA PRO A 80 -6.86 -4.05 8.19
C PRO A 80 -7.20 -5.28 7.34
N ILE A 81 -8.15 -5.15 6.41
CA ILE A 81 -8.56 -6.27 5.54
C ILE A 81 -7.40 -6.71 4.65
N SER A 82 -6.67 -5.76 4.06
CA SER A 82 -5.52 -6.07 3.21
C SER A 82 -4.41 -6.82 3.97
N LEU A 83 -4.13 -6.42 5.22
CA LEU A 83 -3.14 -7.11 6.05
C LEU A 83 -3.57 -8.54 6.38
N VAL A 84 -4.85 -8.75 6.72
CA VAL A 84 -5.38 -10.10 6.99
C VAL A 84 -5.28 -10.98 5.75
N LEU A 85 -5.70 -10.48 4.59
CA LEU A 85 -5.63 -11.24 3.34
C LEU A 85 -4.19 -11.58 2.96
N ILE A 86 -3.27 -10.61 3.02
CA ILE A 86 -1.84 -10.84 2.75
C ILE A 86 -1.27 -11.89 3.71
N ALA A 87 -1.66 -11.86 5.00
CA ALA A 87 -1.19 -12.84 5.98
C ALA A 87 -1.70 -14.26 5.70
N MET A 88 -2.89 -14.40 5.12
CA MET A 88 -3.46 -15.69 4.70
C MET A 88 -2.74 -16.28 3.48
N GLY A 89 -2.07 -15.46 2.66
CA GLY A 89 -1.33 -15.94 1.49
C GLY A 89 -0.24 -16.95 1.84
N SER A 90 0.05 -17.86 0.90
CA SER A 90 1.11 -18.86 1.09
C SER A 90 2.50 -18.23 1.01
N VAL A 91 3.45 -18.74 1.81
CA VAL A 91 4.84 -18.29 1.79
C VAL A 91 5.55 -18.73 0.50
N GLU A 92 5.18 -19.90 -0.02
CA GLU A 92 5.72 -20.49 -1.25
C GLU A 92 4.62 -20.72 -2.29
N VAL A 93 5.01 -20.96 -3.55
CA VAL A 93 4.07 -21.26 -4.64
C VAL A 93 3.38 -22.59 -4.32
N ASN A 94 2.12 -22.52 -3.90
CA ASN A 94 1.32 -23.69 -3.57
C ASN A 94 0.19 -23.80 -4.60
N TYR A 95 -0.03 -25.00 -5.14
CA TYR A 95 -0.99 -25.21 -6.23
C TYR A 95 -2.40 -24.85 -5.74
N GLY A 96 -3.00 -23.80 -6.31
CA GLY A 96 -4.36 -23.35 -5.98
C GLY A 96 -4.48 -22.26 -4.91
N TRP A 97 -3.37 -21.75 -4.33
CA TRP A 97 -3.40 -20.60 -3.42
C TRP A 97 -2.41 -19.50 -3.83
N PRO A 98 -2.82 -18.22 -3.84
CA PRO A 98 -1.90 -17.13 -4.15
C PRO A 98 -0.84 -16.97 -3.06
N THR A 99 0.39 -16.64 -3.48
CA THR A 99 1.46 -16.27 -2.54
C THR A 99 1.14 -14.95 -1.85
N ARG A 100 1.73 -14.69 -0.68
CA ARG A 100 1.61 -13.41 0.03
C ARG A 100 1.95 -12.22 -0.85
N THR A 101 3.03 -12.35 -1.63
CA THR A 101 3.48 -11.31 -2.57
C THR A 101 2.45 -11.08 -3.68
N SER A 102 1.90 -12.13 -4.27
CA SER A 102 0.84 -12.01 -5.29
C SER A 102 -0.44 -11.38 -4.71
N MET A 103 -0.82 -11.73 -3.48
CA MET A 103 -1.95 -11.09 -2.79
C MET A 103 -1.67 -9.60 -2.51
N ALA A 104 -0.46 -9.25 -2.07
CA ALA A 104 -0.08 -7.87 -1.82
C ALA A 104 -0.11 -7.02 -3.09
N ILE A 105 0.38 -7.55 -4.21
CA ILE A 105 0.28 -6.89 -5.53
C ILE A 105 -1.18 -6.70 -5.91
N GLY A 106 -2.00 -7.76 -5.82
CA GLY A 106 -3.42 -7.69 -6.15
C GLY A 106 -4.18 -6.66 -5.31
N MET A 107 -3.98 -6.68 -3.99
CA MET A 107 -4.57 -5.70 -3.08
C MET A 107 -4.08 -4.28 -3.38
N GLY A 108 -2.80 -4.12 -3.71
CA GLY A 108 -2.23 -2.85 -4.13
C GLY A 108 -2.91 -2.25 -5.36
N VAL A 109 -3.09 -3.08 -6.40
CA VAL A 109 -3.81 -2.69 -7.62
C VAL A 109 -5.26 -2.31 -7.31
N VAL A 110 -5.95 -3.13 -6.52
CA VAL A 110 -7.33 -2.84 -6.08
C VAL A 110 -7.38 -1.49 -5.37
N MET A 111 -6.45 -1.20 -4.46
CA MET A 111 -6.38 0.07 -3.73
C MET A 111 -6.25 1.27 -4.67
N VAL A 112 -5.32 1.19 -5.64
CA VAL A 112 -5.07 2.29 -6.59
C VAL A 112 -6.29 2.53 -7.49
N VAL A 113 -6.83 1.46 -8.08
CA VAL A 113 -7.99 1.54 -8.99
C VAL A 113 -9.22 2.05 -8.25
N THR A 114 -9.54 1.48 -7.09
CA THR A 114 -10.70 1.92 -6.29
C THR A 114 -10.53 3.36 -5.81
N THR A 115 -9.33 3.79 -5.45
CA THR A 115 -9.10 5.18 -5.06
C THR A 115 -9.30 6.15 -6.22
N LEU A 116 -8.83 5.79 -7.42
CA LEU A 116 -9.06 6.58 -8.62
C LEU A 116 -10.56 6.70 -8.92
N VAL A 117 -11.28 5.57 -8.95
CA VAL A 117 -12.74 5.55 -9.17
C VAL A 117 -13.46 6.36 -8.10
N PHE A 118 -13.11 6.16 -6.83
CA PHE A 118 -13.68 6.91 -5.70
C PHE A 118 -13.49 8.42 -5.89
N ALA A 119 -12.26 8.84 -6.18
CA ALA A 119 -11.93 10.27 -6.33
C ALA A 119 -12.67 10.90 -7.53
N LEU A 120 -12.75 10.18 -8.65
CA LEU A 120 -13.49 10.62 -9.84
C LEU A 120 -15.00 10.71 -9.57
N VAL A 121 -15.59 9.68 -8.96
CA VAL A 121 -17.02 9.65 -8.63
C VAL A 121 -17.38 10.78 -7.64
N GLN A 122 -16.57 10.99 -6.59
CA GLN A 122 -16.80 12.08 -5.65
C GLN A 122 -16.73 13.45 -6.31
N ARG A 123 -15.78 13.63 -7.23
CA ARG A 123 -15.60 14.89 -7.95
C ARG A 123 -16.72 15.17 -8.96
N PHE A 124 -17.05 14.19 -9.81
CA PHE A 124 -17.93 14.40 -10.96
C PHE A 124 -19.41 14.11 -10.67
N TYR A 125 -19.70 13.05 -9.89
CA TYR A 125 -21.07 12.65 -9.61
C TYR A 125 -21.63 13.38 -8.38
N PHE A 126 -20.92 13.32 -7.26
CA PHE A 126 -21.34 13.96 -6.02
C PHE A 126 -20.97 15.46 -5.93
N LYS A 127 -20.22 15.97 -6.92
CA LYS A 127 -19.78 17.38 -7.01
C LYS A 127 -19.11 17.88 -5.73
N VAL A 128 -18.42 17.01 -5.00
CA VAL A 128 -17.66 17.37 -3.80
C VAL A 128 -16.48 18.23 -4.26
N ARG A 129 -16.62 19.55 -4.06
CA ARG A 129 -15.62 20.56 -4.44
C ARG A 129 -14.60 20.77 -3.35
#